data_AF-A0A4D4MXL5-F1
#
_entry.id   AF-A0A4D4MXL5-F1
#
_cell.length_a   1.000
_cell.length_b   1.000
_cell.length_c   1.000
_cell.angle_alpha   90.00
_cell.angle_beta   90.00
_cell.angle_gamma   90.00
#
_symmetry.space_group_name_H-M   'P 1'
#
loop_
_entity.id
_entity.type
_entity.pdbx_description
1 polymer ?
#
loop_
_entity_poly.entity_id
_entity_poly.type
_entity_poly.pdbx_seq_one_letter_code
_entity_poly.pdbx_strand_id
1 'polypeptide(L)'
;MRGLLGGSHIVLGHGTHPFPGYAESADQLVTFSGPWSDYRWSQVAEWTADYPPERFCHFVHGVPRGHLDEALRIARWQGASTIYFTDRTDRGGRDDPWETMPGYWDEIVSRIGTGVSE
;
A
#
# COMPACT_ATOMS: atom_id res chain seq x y z
N MET A 1 22.93 7.33 2.79
CA MET A 1 22.48 5.92 2.84
C MET A 1 22.40 5.27 1.46
N ARG A 2 21.77 5.86 0.44
CA ARG A 2 21.73 5.30 -0.94
C ARG A 2 23.10 5.08 -1.61
N GLY A 3 24.11 5.89 -1.29
CA GLY A 3 25.47 5.74 -1.85
C GLY A 3 26.28 4.54 -1.32
N LEU A 4 25.79 3.83 -0.30
CA LEU A 4 26.49 2.67 0.31
C LEU A 4 25.96 1.32 -0.17
N LEU A 5 24.80 1.29 -0.83
CA LEU A 5 24.06 0.08 -1.19
C LEU A 5 23.67 0.11 -2.66
N GLY A 6 24.66 0.17 -3.57
CA GLY A 6 24.40 0.15 -5.01
C GLY A 6 23.49 -1.02 -5.38
N GLY A 7 22.21 -0.75 -5.65
CA GLY A 7 21.18 -1.74 -6.00
C GLY A 7 20.18 -2.14 -4.91
N SER A 8 20.22 -1.59 -3.68
CA SER A 8 19.18 -1.91 -2.68
C SER A 8 17.89 -1.12 -2.93
N HIS A 9 16.75 -1.80 -2.87
CA HIS A 9 15.43 -1.18 -2.87
C HIS A 9 14.99 -0.89 -1.42
N ILE A 10 14.75 0.39 -1.09
CA ILE A 10 14.42 0.86 0.26
C ILE A 10 12.94 1.22 0.34
N VAL A 11 12.21 0.54 1.23
CA VAL A 11 10.81 0.83 1.56
C VAL A 11 10.73 1.38 2.98
N LEU A 12 10.12 2.55 3.17
CA LEU A 12 9.89 3.13 4.50
C LEU A 12 8.42 2.94 4.94
N GLY A 13 8.24 2.11 5.96
CA GLY A 13 6.94 1.71 6.51
C GLY A 13 6.31 2.72 7.47
N HIS A 14 6.05 3.96 7.04
CA HIS A 14 5.45 4.98 7.91
C HIS A 14 3.98 4.68 8.28
N GLY A 15 3.24 4.05 7.38
CA GLY A 15 1.81 3.73 7.56
C GLY A 15 0.86 4.93 7.39
N THR A 16 1.42 6.12 7.23
CA THR A 16 0.70 7.38 6.95
C THR A 16 1.61 8.29 6.12
N HIS A 17 1.09 9.38 5.56
CA HIS A 17 1.90 10.32 4.79
C HIS A 17 2.98 10.97 5.67
N PRO A 18 4.28 10.74 5.39
CA PRO A 18 5.36 11.40 6.12
C PRO A 18 5.61 12.81 5.58
N PHE A 19 6.61 13.49 6.15
CA PHE A 19 7.15 14.71 5.55
C PHE A 19 7.64 14.45 4.10
N PRO A 20 7.34 15.32 3.11
CA PRO A 20 7.60 15.02 1.69
C PRO A 20 9.05 14.68 1.35
N GLY A 21 10.03 15.24 2.08
CA GLY A 21 11.45 14.96 1.85
C GLY A 21 11.86 13.48 2.02
N TYR A 22 11.03 12.65 2.67
CA TYR A 22 11.26 11.20 2.73
C TYR A 22 11.13 10.52 1.37
N ALA A 23 10.36 11.08 0.43
CA ALA A 23 10.22 10.53 -0.92
C ALA A 23 11.54 10.56 -1.71
N GLU A 24 12.42 11.51 -1.40
CA GLU A 24 13.76 11.58 -1.99
C GLU A 24 14.76 10.59 -1.36
N SER A 25 14.41 10.02 -0.20
CA SER A 25 15.30 9.15 0.58
C SER A 25 14.98 7.66 0.44
N ALA A 26 13.79 7.31 -0.06
CA ALA A 26 13.32 5.94 -0.24
C ALA A 26 12.90 5.65 -1.69
N ASP A 27 12.85 4.37 -2.05
CA ASP A 27 12.29 3.92 -3.34
C ASP A 27 10.77 3.80 -3.23
N GLN A 28 10.26 3.38 -2.07
CA GLN A 28 8.84 3.39 -1.74
C GLN A 28 8.54 3.89 -0.32
N LEU A 29 7.37 4.48 -0.16
CA LEU A 29 6.80 4.90 1.12
C LEU A 29 5.46 4.19 1.32
N VAL A 30 5.29 3.53 2.48
CA VAL A 30 3.97 3.06 2.90
C VAL A 30 3.19 4.25 3.43
N THR A 31 2.35 4.84 2.57
CA THR A 31 1.57 6.06 2.87
C THR A 31 0.21 5.77 3.50
N PHE A 32 -0.20 4.51 3.50
CA PHE A 32 -1.37 4.04 4.25
C PHE A 32 -1.13 2.63 4.79
N SER A 33 -1.41 2.43 6.08
CA SER A 33 -1.51 1.11 6.71
C SER A 33 -2.64 1.13 7.73
N GLY A 34 -3.70 0.34 7.50
CA GLY A 34 -4.84 0.34 8.42
C GLY A 34 -6.09 -0.37 7.89
N PRO A 35 -7.23 -0.21 8.58
CA PRO A 35 -8.46 -0.92 8.26
C PRO A 35 -9.17 -0.31 7.05
N TRP A 36 -9.90 -1.16 6.33
CA TRP A 36 -10.79 -0.77 5.23
C TRP A 36 -11.78 0.34 5.63
N SER A 37 -12.27 0.33 6.88
CA SER A 37 -13.20 1.35 7.41
C SER A 37 -12.64 2.76 7.31
N ASP A 38 -11.32 2.90 7.45
CA ASP A 38 -10.64 4.19 7.44
C ASP A 38 -10.14 4.48 6.02
N TYR A 39 -9.65 3.45 5.33
CA TYR A 39 -9.15 3.56 3.97
C TYR A 39 -10.19 4.09 2.99
N ARG A 40 -11.45 3.62 3.07
CA ARG A 40 -12.55 4.05 2.19
C ARG A 40 -12.86 5.55 2.26
N TRP A 41 -12.44 6.22 3.34
CA TRP A 41 -12.65 7.65 3.56
C TRP A 41 -11.33 8.45 3.60
N SER A 42 -10.21 7.78 3.32
CA SER A 42 -8.89 8.40 3.36
C SER A 42 -8.70 9.42 2.23
N GLN A 43 -7.83 10.39 2.48
CA GLN A 43 -7.47 11.43 1.53
C GLN A 43 -5.99 11.29 1.17
N VAL A 44 -5.66 11.69 -0.06
CA VAL A 44 -4.28 11.78 -0.53
C VAL A 44 -3.67 13.12 -0.12
N ALA A 45 -2.38 13.12 0.25
CA ALA A 45 -1.64 14.35 0.47
C ALA A 45 -1.22 14.99 -0.87
N GLU A 46 -1.46 16.29 -1.05
CA GLU A 46 -1.24 17.00 -2.33
C GLU A 46 0.17 16.80 -2.91
N TRP A 47 1.20 16.79 -2.06
CA TRP A 47 2.59 16.63 -2.47
C TRP A 47 2.88 15.30 -3.19
N THR A 48 2.06 14.26 -3.01
CA THR A 48 2.30 12.98 -3.70
C THR A 48 2.08 13.10 -5.20
N ALA A 49 1.35 14.12 -5.67
CA ALA A 49 1.14 14.39 -7.09
C ALA A 49 2.45 14.75 -7.82
N ASP A 50 3.48 15.21 -7.10
CA ASP A 50 4.79 15.55 -7.66
C ASP A 50 5.67 14.32 -7.92
N TYR A 51 5.21 13.12 -7.55
CA TYR A 51 5.98 11.89 -7.58
C TYR A 51 5.28 10.78 -8.39
N PRO A 52 6.07 9.90 -9.04
CA PRO A 52 5.52 8.73 -9.73
C PRO A 52 4.82 7.78 -8.74
N PRO A 53 3.71 7.14 -9.14
CA PRO A 53 2.90 6.30 -8.25
C PRO A 53 3.61 5.05 -7.73
N GLU A 54 4.69 4.62 -8.41
CA GLU A 54 5.59 3.53 -8.00
C GLU A 54 6.28 3.80 -6.67
N ARG A 55 6.29 5.04 -6.18
CA ARG A 55 6.84 5.41 -4.88
C ARG A 55 5.89 5.18 -3.72
N PHE A 56 4.63 4.86 -3.96
CA PHE A 56 3.62 4.82 -2.90
C PHE A 56 3.00 3.43 -2.75
N CYS A 57 2.89 3.02 -1.48
CA CYS A 57 2.43 1.70 -1.09
C CYS A 57 1.29 1.79 -0.07
N HIS A 58 0.19 1.07 -0.30
CA HIS A 58 -0.94 1.00 0.63
C HIS A 58 -1.18 -0.43 1.14
N PHE A 59 -1.21 -0.59 2.46
CA PHE A 59 -1.57 -1.83 3.14
C PHE A 59 -2.93 -1.69 3.79
N VAL A 60 -3.91 -2.48 3.35
CA VAL A 60 -5.29 -2.36 3.82
C VAL A 60 -5.81 -3.71 4.28
N HIS A 61 -6.22 -3.78 5.55
CA HIS A 61 -6.79 -4.98 6.14
C HIS A 61 -8.30 -4.86 6.35
N GLY A 62 -8.98 -5.97 6.56
CA GLY A 62 -10.43 -6.04 6.68
C GLY A 62 -11.18 -5.68 5.40
N VAL A 63 -10.56 -5.80 4.23
CA VAL A 63 -11.17 -5.52 2.92
C VAL A 63 -12.07 -6.70 2.55
N PRO A 64 -13.41 -6.54 2.49
CA PRO A 64 -14.27 -7.64 2.05
C PRO A 64 -14.07 -7.91 0.55
N ARG A 65 -14.17 -9.18 0.14
CA ARG A 65 -13.97 -9.61 -1.26
C ARG A 65 -14.73 -8.76 -2.29
N GLY A 66 -15.96 -8.38 -1.99
CA GLY A 66 -16.81 -7.55 -2.86
C GLY A 66 -16.34 -6.10 -3.04
N HIS A 67 -15.39 -5.63 -2.22
CA HIS A 67 -14.86 -4.26 -2.28
C HIS A 67 -13.46 -4.18 -2.92
N LEU A 68 -12.92 -5.27 -3.47
CA LEU A 68 -11.59 -5.27 -4.08
C LEU A 68 -11.44 -4.24 -5.21
N ASP A 69 -12.41 -4.14 -6.12
CA ASP A 69 -12.37 -3.15 -7.21
C ASP A 69 -12.45 -1.71 -6.69
N GLU A 70 -13.22 -1.49 -5.62
CA GLU A 70 -13.30 -0.19 -4.97
C GLU A 70 -11.97 0.18 -4.31
N ALA A 71 -11.34 -0.76 -3.59
CA ALA A 71 -10.06 -0.56 -2.94
C ALA A 71 -8.94 -0.28 -3.97
N LEU A 72 -8.93 -1.01 -5.09
CA LEU A 72 -7.99 -0.77 -6.20
C LEU A 72 -8.22 0.61 -6.83
N ARG A 73 -9.48 1.03 -7.02
CA ARG A 73 -9.81 2.35 -7.54
C ARG A 73 -9.34 3.46 -6.60
N ILE A 74 -9.50 3.30 -5.29
CA ILE A 74 -9.00 4.25 -4.29
C ILE A 74 -7.48 4.34 -4.37
N ALA A 75 -6.76 3.20 -4.40
CA ALA A 75 -5.30 3.19 -4.48
C ALA A 75 -4.81 3.96 -5.71
N ARG A 76 -5.38 3.67 -6.89
CA ARG A 76 -5.05 4.36 -8.14
C ARG A 76 -5.34 5.86 -8.08
N TRP A 77 -6.46 6.24 -7.48
CA TRP A 77 -6.85 7.65 -7.35
C TRP A 77 -5.91 8.42 -6.39
N GLN A 78 -5.45 7.77 -5.33
CA GLN A 78 -4.48 8.33 -4.39
C GLN A 78 -3.01 8.20 -4.86
N GLY A 79 -2.78 7.64 -6.05
CA GLY A 79 -1.45 7.52 -6.64
C GLY A 79 -0.58 6.40 -6.07
N ALA A 80 -1.13 5.37 -5.44
CA ALA A 80 -0.38 4.19 -5.01
C ALA A 80 -0.44 3.08 -6.06
N SER A 81 0.71 2.61 -6.53
CA SER A 81 0.78 1.48 -7.46
C SER A 81 1.12 0.15 -6.79
N THR A 82 1.70 0.17 -5.59
CA THR A 82 1.95 -1.04 -4.80
C THR A 82 0.88 -1.17 -3.72
N ILE A 83 0.23 -2.32 -3.65
CA ILE A 83 -0.84 -2.56 -2.68
C ILE A 83 -0.70 -3.94 -2.05
N TYR A 84 -1.22 -4.06 -0.83
CA TYR A 84 -1.55 -5.34 -0.23
C TYR A 84 -2.91 -5.23 0.46
N PHE A 85 -3.88 -6.02 -0.01
CA PHE A 85 -5.23 -6.07 0.55
C PHE A 85 -5.49 -7.43 1.18
N THR A 86 -6.11 -7.43 2.36
CA THR A 86 -6.45 -8.65 3.07
C THR A 86 -7.82 -8.56 3.74
N ASP A 87 -8.55 -9.67 3.81
CA ASP A 87 -9.80 -9.79 4.57
C ASP A 87 -9.58 -10.01 6.06
N ARG A 88 -8.34 -10.30 6.45
CA ARG A 88 -7.92 -10.43 7.85
C ARG A 88 -8.09 -9.11 8.59
N THR A 89 -8.41 -9.17 9.87
CA THR A 89 -8.58 -7.98 10.71
C THR A 89 -7.58 -8.01 11.85
N ASP A 90 -7.19 -6.83 12.32
CA ASP A 90 -6.32 -6.65 13.48
C ASP A 90 -7.05 -6.89 14.81
N ARG A 91 -8.38 -7.03 14.78
CA ARG A 91 -9.26 -7.15 15.96
C ARG A 91 -9.00 -6.07 17.01
N GLY A 92 -8.75 -4.83 16.57
CA GLY A 92 -8.39 -3.72 17.44
C GLY A 92 -6.99 -3.88 18.03
N GLY A 93 -6.02 -4.22 17.18
CA GLY A 93 -4.61 -4.43 17.51
C GLY A 93 -4.28 -5.71 18.28
N ARG A 94 -5.19 -6.69 18.38
CA ARG A 94 -4.96 -7.97 19.07
C ARG A 94 -4.35 -9.04 18.18
N ASP A 95 -4.60 -8.95 16.88
CA ASP A 95 -4.10 -9.86 15.87
C ASP A 95 -3.23 -9.07 14.89
N ASP A 96 -2.25 -9.74 14.28
CA ASP A 96 -1.56 -9.20 13.12
C ASP A 96 -2.34 -9.61 11.85
N PRO A 97 -2.99 -8.66 11.14
CA PRO A 97 -3.73 -8.98 9.92
C PRO A 97 -2.83 -9.41 8.76
N TRP A 98 -1.51 -9.21 8.86
CA TRP A 98 -0.55 -9.48 7.81
C TRP A 98 0.10 -10.88 7.93
N GLU A 99 -0.11 -11.60 9.03
CA GLU A 99 0.51 -12.91 9.31
C GLU A 99 0.05 -14.03 8.37
N THR A 100 -1.09 -13.87 7.70
CA THR A 100 -1.67 -14.91 6.85
C THR A 100 -2.14 -14.34 5.51
N MET A 101 -2.12 -15.18 4.48
CA MET A 101 -2.61 -14.80 3.16
C MET A 101 -4.12 -14.49 3.15
N PRO A 102 -4.59 -13.58 2.29
CA PRO A 102 -6.01 -13.29 2.10
C PRO A 102 -6.77 -14.50 1.57
N GLY A 103 -8.03 -14.66 1.98
CA GLY A 103 -8.90 -15.74 1.48
C GLY A 103 -9.23 -15.67 -0.02
N TYR A 104 -8.90 -14.56 -0.68
CA TYR A 104 -9.14 -14.30 -2.10
C TYR A 104 -7.85 -14.00 -2.88
N TRP A 105 -6.71 -14.54 -2.44
CA TRP A 105 -5.39 -14.27 -3.02
C TRP A 105 -5.36 -14.33 -4.56
N ASP A 106 -5.92 -15.37 -5.16
CA ASP A 106 -5.91 -15.56 -6.61
C ASP A 106 -6.63 -14.41 -7.37
N GLU A 107 -7.65 -13.81 -6.75
CA GLU A 107 -8.32 -12.65 -7.33
C GLU A 107 -7.49 -11.38 -7.27
N ILE A 108 -6.72 -11.18 -6.19
CA ILE A 108 -5.80 -10.05 -6.08
C ILE A 108 -4.77 -10.13 -7.20
N VAL A 109 -4.11 -11.29 -7.35
CA VAL A 109 -3.07 -11.51 -8.35
C VAL A 109 -3.63 -11.34 -9.77
N SER A 110 -4.81 -11.89 -10.04
CA SER A 110 -5.49 -11.76 -11.34
C SER A 110 -5.77 -10.29 -11.71
N ARG A 111 -6.16 -9.45 -10.74
CA ARG A 111 -6.54 -8.04 -10.98
C ARG A 111 -5.35 -7.08 -11.06
N ILE A 112 -4.25 -7.38 -10.37
CA ILE A 112 -3.03 -6.56 -10.42
C ILE A 112 -2.24 -6.85 -11.71
N GLY A 113 -2.41 -8.05 -12.29
CA GLY A 113 -1.66 -8.49 -13.46
C GLY A 113 -0.18 -8.73 -13.13
N THR A 114 0.50 -9.53 -13.96
CA THR A 114 1.94 -9.82 -13.90
C THR A 114 2.79 -8.58 -14.24
N GLY A 115 2.63 -7.49 -13.49
CA GLY A 115 3.52 -6.33 -13.48
C GLY A 115 4.74 -6.54 -12.58
N VAL A 116 4.91 -7.74 -12.02
CA VAL A 116 6.18 -8.22 -11.47
C VAL A 116 6.92 -8.88 -12.63
N SER A 117 7.54 -8.06 -13.49
CA SER A 117 8.48 -8.59 -14.48
C SER A 117 9.76 -9.03 -13.75
N GLU A 118 10.20 -10.24 -14.09
CA GLU A 118 11.52 -10.81 -13.81
C GLU A 118 12.67 -9.88 -14.24
#